data_AF-A0A386ZBZ6-F1
#
_entry.id   AF-A0A386ZBZ6-F1
#
_cell.length_a   1.000
_cell.length_b   1.000
_cell.length_c   1.000
_cell.angle_alpha   90.00
_cell.angle_beta   90.00
_cell.angle_gamma   90.00
#
_symmetry.space_group_name_H-M   'P 1'
#
loop_
_entity.id
_entity.type
_entity.pdbx_description
1 polymer ?
#
loop_
_entity_poly.entity_id
_entity_poly.type
_entity_poly.pdbx_seq_one_letter_code
_entity_poly.pdbx_strand_id
1 'polypeptide(L)'
;MARPRQRHPPNLPAGRADSAFRLGVLVQSHTFARGALACALAAAVGTLWPTAPADAAGPGTLILVGGALADTDTAVYQEIIAKAGGSTAKIGVITAASIPESQDPDAGTDKASNSVANGAYYSALLKKYGAADAQWIPVDLDHVDAADSQTVVDQINGMSGFFFGGGDQSRLITTLLHGDAHTDTRALAAIRAKLGAGAMVAGSSAGTTIQNGRDMITGGESYEAVRDGSSTGAPSGRALTYLSAGGFGFFDSDLLDTHFAVRGREGRLIRLAADTGHRRAFGIDEDTALEVTGVGASTQTMRVLGTHGVSIFDLRSAKTGSAQGEWSISGVRWSYLTGGDRYDPSAWSVTPDAGKSPFIPYSQSAESPSDDIFDSPDSHGPGYTLTGVALDLGESGRSSTTYGRTYEDNPTFAVDLTKKDGYQILATDNRHAVSFTDLTVDISAS
;
A
#
# COMPACT_ATOMS: atom_id res chain seq x y z
N MET A 1 -0.91 -19.47 -14.22
CA MET A 1 0.51 -19.77 -13.91
C MET A 1 0.58 -20.42 -12.53
N ALA A 2 1.35 -21.49 -12.39
CA ALA A 2 1.35 -22.38 -11.22
C ALA A 2 2.10 -21.80 -10.01
N ARG A 3 1.59 -22.05 -8.79
CA ARG A 3 2.14 -21.60 -7.50
C ARG A 3 3.56 -22.14 -7.22
N PRO A 4 4.48 -21.37 -6.59
CA PRO A 4 5.70 -21.93 -6.02
C PRO A 4 5.45 -22.50 -4.61
N ARG A 5 6.09 -23.64 -4.33
CA ARG A 5 6.03 -24.37 -3.05
C ARG A 5 6.91 -23.67 -2.00
N GLN A 6 6.34 -23.31 -0.85
CA GLN A 6 7.13 -22.97 0.34
C GLN A 6 7.60 -24.23 1.07
N ARG A 7 8.89 -24.32 1.40
CA ARG A 7 9.48 -25.31 2.31
C ARG A 7 9.76 -24.64 3.66
N HIS A 8 9.28 -25.24 4.76
CA HIS A 8 9.59 -24.81 6.12
C HIS A 8 11.00 -25.26 6.56
N PRO A 9 11.75 -24.43 7.31
CA PRO A 9 12.95 -24.86 8.03
C PRO A 9 12.62 -25.47 9.42
N PRO A 10 13.54 -26.27 10.01
CA PRO A 10 13.27 -27.10 11.18
C PRO A 10 13.41 -26.37 12.54
N ASN A 11 12.59 -26.81 13.50
CA ASN A 11 12.56 -26.37 14.90
C ASN A 11 13.84 -26.73 15.69
N LEU A 12 14.25 -25.82 16.59
CA LEU A 12 15.16 -26.11 17.71
C LEU A 12 14.46 -25.84 19.06
N PRO A 13 14.80 -26.57 20.14
CA PRO A 13 13.93 -26.78 21.29
C PRO A 13 14.08 -25.75 22.41
N ALA A 14 12.96 -25.49 23.10
CA ALA A 14 12.89 -24.68 24.31
C ALA A 14 13.41 -25.44 25.54
N GLY A 15 14.37 -24.84 26.26
CA GLY A 15 14.87 -25.32 27.55
C GLY A 15 13.99 -24.87 28.71
N ARG A 16 13.61 -25.82 29.57
CA ARG A 16 13.03 -25.62 30.90
C ARG A 16 14.09 -25.09 31.87
N ALA A 17 13.67 -24.21 32.78
CA ALA A 17 14.24 -24.15 34.13
C ALA A 17 13.16 -23.77 35.14
N ASP A 18 12.87 -24.73 36.03
CA ASP A 18 12.19 -24.54 37.30
C ASP A 18 13.01 -23.60 38.22
N SER A 19 12.33 -22.84 39.08
CA SER A 19 12.68 -22.76 40.51
C SER A 19 11.61 -22.00 41.30
N ALA A 20 11.15 -22.66 42.36
CA ALA A 20 10.23 -22.17 43.36
C ALA A 20 10.90 -21.20 44.35
N PHE A 21 10.13 -20.24 44.88
CA PHE A 21 10.34 -19.73 46.23
C PHE A 21 9.00 -19.39 46.88
N ARG A 22 8.82 -19.86 48.11
CA ARG A 22 7.61 -19.74 48.94
C ARG A 22 7.72 -18.56 49.92
N LEU A 23 6.52 -18.10 50.29
CA LEU A 23 6.05 -17.64 51.60
C LEU A 23 6.10 -16.15 51.93
N GLY A 24 4.92 -15.63 52.29
CA GLY A 24 4.72 -14.33 52.93
C GLY A 24 3.23 -13.95 53.00
N VAL A 25 2.47 -14.62 53.85
CA VAL A 25 1.09 -14.23 54.21
C VAL A 25 1.15 -13.05 55.18
N LEU A 26 0.40 -11.98 54.92
CA LEU A 26 -0.15 -11.14 55.98
C LEU A 26 -1.55 -10.65 55.60
N VAL A 27 -2.51 -11.05 56.44
CA VAL A 27 -3.90 -10.61 56.43
C VAL A 27 -3.99 -9.35 57.27
N GLN A 28 -4.68 -8.32 56.78
CA GLN A 28 -5.35 -7.36 57.67
C GLN A 28 -6.58 -6.75 56.96
N SER A 29 -7.74 -7.05 57.53
CA SER A 29 -9.05 -6.50 57.24
C SER A 29 -9.31 -5.32 58.18
N HIS A 30 -9.97 -4.26 57.71
CA HIS A 30 -10.87 -3.44 58.54
C HIS A 30 -11.94 -2.72 57.71
N THR A 31 -13.14 -2.71 58.29
CA THR A 31 -14.44 -2.27 57.79
C THR A 31 -14.78 -0.83 58.18
N PHE A 32 -15.54 -0.17 57.29
CA PHE A 32 -16.61 0.83 57.48
C PHE A 32 -16.50 1.95 58.54
N ALA A 33 -16.68 3.19 58.07
CA ALA A 33 -17.40 4.24 58.80
C ALA A 33 -18.24 5.11 57.85
N ARG A 34 -19.48 5.38 58.29
CA ARG A 34 -20.57 6.14 57.64
C ARG A 34 -20.46 7.65 57.92
N GLY A 35 -21.07 8.45 57.03
CA GLY A 35 -21.53 9.83 57.27
C GLY A 35 -21.47 10.64 55.97
N ALA A 36 -22.45 11.43 55.54
CA ALA A 36 -23.73 11.83 56.10
C ALA A 36 -24.67 12.26 54.94
N LEU A 37 -25.96 12.26 55.29
CA LEU A 37 -27.13 12.59 54.48
C LEU A 37 -27.17 14.08 54.12
N ALA A 38 -27.50 14.43 52.88
CA ALA A 38 -28.09 15.72 52.54
C ALA A 38 -29.16 15.54 51.46
N CYS A 39 -30.42 15.62 51.88
CA CYS A 39 -31.59 15.71 51.02
C CYS A 39 -31.66 17.11 50.38
N ALA A 40 -31.78 17.16 49.06
CA ALA A 40 -32.36 18.31 48.36
C ALA A 40 -33.29 17.78 47.26
N LEU A 41 -34.59 17.99 47.43
CA LEU A 41 -35.57 17.89 46.36
C LEU A 41 -35.29 19.00 45.35
N ALA A 42 -35.04 18.64 44.10
CA ALA A 42 -35.12 19.55 42.97
C ALA A 42 -36.03 18.92 41.90
N ALA A 43 -37.03 19.70 41.48
CA ALA A 43 -38.10 19.30 40.58
C ALA A 43 -37.56 18.78 39.22
N ALA A 44 -38.12 17.66 38.77
CA ALA A 44 -37.87 17.11 37.44
C ALA A 44 -38.61 17.97 36.39
N VAL A 45 -37.88 18.89 35.77
CA VAL A 45 -38.26 19.43 34.46
C VAL A 45 -37.53 18.56 33.44
N GLY A 46 -38.28 17.71 32.74
CA GLY A 46 -37.76 16.88 31.66
C GLY A 46 -37.34 17.75 30.49
N THR A 47 -36.07 18.16 30.47
CA THR A 47 -35.43 18.62 29.25
C THR A 47 -35.17 17.40 28.38
N LEU A 48 -36.02 17.20 27.38
CA LEU A 48 -35.69 16.39 26.22
C LEU A 48 -34.41 16.99 25.62
N TRP A 49 -33.26 16.40 25.92
CA TRP A 49 -32.07 16.66 25.13
C TRP A 49 -32.38 16.17 23.71
N PRO A 50 -32.21 17.00 22.67
CA PRO A 50 -32.19 16.47 21.33
C PRO A 50 -31.08 15.42 21.30
N THR A 51 -31.43 14.17 20.98
CA THR A 51 -30.45 13.18 20.59
C THR A 51 -29.67 13.80 19.44
N ALA A 52 -28.42 14.17 19.71
CA ALA A 52 -27.50 14.56 18.64
C ALA A 52 -27.53 13.46 17.58
N PRO A 53 -27.53 13.79 16.28
CA PRO A 53 -27.29 12.79 15.25
C PRO A 53 -26.00 12.06 15.61
N ALA A 54 -26.00 10.73 15.48
CA ALA A 54 -24.84 9.88 15.72
C ALA A 54 -23.60 10.57 15.12
N ASP A 55 -22.61 10.83 15.97
CA ASP A 55 -21.43 11.64 15.68
C ASP A 55 -20.91 11.35 14.27
N ALA A 56 -20.59 12.41 13.53
CA ALA A 56 -19.88 12.30 12.27
C ALA A 56 -18.62 11.46 12.53
N ALA A 57 -18.66 10.19 12.09
CA ALA A 57 -17.50 9.32 12.09
C ALA A 57 -16.37 10.07 11.37
N GLY A 58 -15.17 10.03 11.95
CA GLY A 58 -14.01 10.75 11.45
C GLY A 58 -13.69 10.43 9.98
N PRO A 59 -12.68 11.10 9.40
CA PRO A 59 -12.36 10.90 7.99
C PRO A 59 -12.01 9.45 7.66
N GLY A 60 -12.25 9.06 6.41
CA GLY A 60 -11.98 7.71 5.91
C GLY A 60 -10.51 7.32 6.00
N THR A 61 -10.25 6.02 5.84
CA THR A 61 -8.90 5.45 5.83
C THR A 61 -8.70 4.56 4.60
N LEU A 62 -7.56 4.68 3.93
CA LEU A 62 -7.09 3.70 2.95
C LEU A 62 -5.99 2.83 3.54
N ILE A 63 -5.96 1.55 3.16
CA ILE A 63 -4.81 0.68 3.37
C ILE A 63 -4.41 0.10 2.01
N LEU A 64 -3.35 0.66 1.44
CA LEU A 64 -2.89 0.39 0.08
C LEU A 64 -1.78 -0.65 0.13
N VAL A 65 -2.07 -1.91 -0.17
CA VAL A 65 -1.11 -3.02 -0.13
C VAL A 65 -0.48 -3.23 -1.50
N GLY A 66 0.85 -3.35 -1.56
CA GLY A 66 1.58 -3.49 -2.83
C GLY A 66 1.40 -4.84 -3.53
N GLY A 67 0.76 -5.81 -2.88
CA GLY A 67 0.50 -7.14 -3.44
C GLY A 67 1.26 -8.23 -2.70
N ALA A 68 0.93 -9.48 -3.03
CA ALA A 68 1.56 -10.68 -2.43
C ALA A 68 1.65 -10.66 -0.89
N LEU A 69 0.65 -10.05 -0.22
CA LEU A 69 0.57 -9.99 1.24
C LEU A 69 0.52 -11.39 1.84
N ALA A 70 1.47 -11.71 2.70
CA ALA A 70 1.53 -13.00 3.36
C ALA A 70 0.35 -13.15 4.31
N ASP A 71 -0.30 -14.33 4.31
CA ASP A 71 -1.37 -14.66 5.26
C ASP A 71 -0.94 -14.54 6.73
N THR A 72 0.35 -14.51 7.00
CA THR A 72 0.98 -14.39 8.32
C THR A 72 1.34 -12.95 8.69
N ASP A 73 1.20 -11.98 7.78
CA ASP A 73 1.44 -10.56 8.08
C ASP A 73 0.36 -10.03 9.01
N THR A 74 0.61 -10.23 10.29
CA THR A 74 -0.31 -9.86 11.35
C THR A 74 -0.43 -8.34 11.47
N ALA A 75 0.63 -7.58 11.14
CA ALA A 75 0.63 -6.14 11.30
C ALA A 75 -0.36 -5.47 10.34
N VAL A 76 -0.32 -5.86 9.06
CA VAL A 76 -1.22 -5.30 8.05
C VAL A 76 -2.67 -5.75 8.28
N TYR A 77 -2.92 -7.05 8.51
CA TYR A 77 -4.28 -7.53 8.73
C TYR A 77 -4.91 -6.97 10.00
N GLN A 78 -4.17 -6.86 11.11
CA GLN A 78 -4.70 -6.26 12.34
C GLN A 78 -5.03 -4.78 12.14
N GLU A 79 -4.24 -4.02 11.38
CA GLU A 79 -4.57 -2.64 11.07
C GLU A 79 -5.83 -2.54 10.21
N ILE A 80 -6.00 -3.42 9.21
CA ILE A 80 -7.25 -3.52 8.43
C ILE A 80 -8.45 -3.72 9.36
N ILE A 81 -8.37 -4.68 10.29
CA ILE A 81 -9.46 -4.92 11.24
C ILE A 81 -9.67 -3.71 12.15
N ALA A 82 -8.61 -3.13 12.69
CA ALA A 82 -8.68 -1.98 13.59
C ALA A 82 -9.38 -0.79 12.92
N LYS A 83 -8.99 -0.45 11.69
CA LYS A 83 -9.58 0.66 10.92
C LYS A 83 -10.98 0.38 10.42
N ALA A 84 -11.35 -0.89 10.24
CA ALA A 84 -12.71 -1.28 9.90
C ALA A 84 -13.67 -1.28 11.11
N GLY A 85 -13.23 -0.93 12.32
CA GLY A 85 -14.07 -0.94 13.54
C GLY A 85 -13.69 -2.01 14.57
N GLY A 86 -12.49 -2.57 14.48
CA GLY A 86 -11.95 -3.53 15.43
C GLY A 86 -12.81 -4.80 15.52
N SER A 87 -13.13 -5.22 16.75
CA SER A 87 -13.94 -6.41 17.01
C SER A 87 -15.39 -6.33 16.54
N THR A 88 -15.82 -5.18 16.00
CA THR A 88 -17.16 -5.00 15.40
C THR A 88 -17.12 -4.87 13.88
N ALA A 89 -15.94 -4.98 13.28
CA ALA A 89 -15.73 -4.79 11.85
C ALA A 89 -16.58 -5.75 11.01
N LYS A 90 -17.27 -5.18 10.02
CA LYS A 90 -17.98 -5.90 8.96
C LYS A 90 -17.36 -5.51 7.62
N ILE A 91 -16.66 -6.43 6.97
CA ILE A 91 -15.86 -6.11 5.79
C ILE A 91 -16.50 -6.67 4.53
N GLY A 92 -16.81 -5.80 3.56
CA GLY A 92 -17.17 -6.21 2.22
C GLY A 92 -15.92 -6.60 1.43
N VAL A 93 -15.86 -7.81 0.90
CA VAL A 93 -14.73 -8.32 0.11
C VAL A 93 -15.10 -8.25 -1.36
N ILE A 94 -14.36 -7.47 -2.14
CA ILE A 94 -14.56 -7.28 -3.58
C ILE A 94 -13.38 -7.94 -4.31
N THR A 95 -13.66 -8.95 -5.12
CA THR A 95 -12.64 -9.74 -5.84
C THR A 95 -12.86 -9.73 -7.35
N ALA A 96 -13.58 -8.73 -7.86
CA ALA A 96 -13.90 -8.56 -9.28
C ALA A 96 -12.67 -8.39 -10.20
N ALA A 97 -11.49 -8.11 -9.63
CA ALA A 97 -10.22 -8.12 -10.37
C ALA A 97 -9.79 -9.55 -10.79
N SER A 98 -10.24 -10.58 -10.09
CA SER A 98 -10.02 -11.97 -10.49
C SER A 98 -10.89 -12.36 -11.68
N ILE A 99 -10.53 -13.43 -12.39
CA ILE A 99 -11.43 -14.04 -13.37
C ILE A 99 -12.73 -14.49 -12.69
N PRO A 100 -13.88 -14.48 -13.37
CA PRO A 100 -15.11 -15.02 -12.81
C PRO A 100 -15.11 -16.54 -12.84
N GLU A 101 -16.07 -17.17 -12.15
CA GLU A 101 -16.19 -18.63 -12.04
C GLU A 101 -16.37 -19.29 -13.42
N SER A 102 -17.10 -18.67 -14.35
CA SER A 102 -17.28 -19.19 -15.71
C SER A 102 -15.99 -19.34 -16.53
N GLN A 103 -14.92 -18.65 -16.13
CA GLN A 103 -13.62 -18.64 -16.82
C GLN A 103 -12.54 -19.42 -16.07
N ASP A 104 -12.87 -19.99 -14.91
CA ASP A 104 -11.93 -20.75 -14.09
C ASP A 104 -12.01 -22.25 -14.42
N PRO A 105 -10.95 -22.86 -14.99
CA PRO A 105 -10.95 -24.29 -15.31
C PRO A 105 -11.02 -25.18 -14.08
N ASP A 106 -10.69 -24.66 -12.89
CA ASP A 106 -10.71 -25.37 -11.61
C ASP A 106 -11.94 -24.97 -10.75
N ALA A 107 -12.94 -24.29 -11.34
CA ALA A 107 -14.17 -23.89 -10.65
C ALA A 107 -14.84 -25.08 -9.93
N GLY A 108 -15.31 -24.84 -8.70
CA GLY A 108 -15.91 -25.86 -7.84
C GLY A 108 -14.92 -26.84 -7.19
N THR A 109 -13.61 -26.67 -7.37
CA THR A 109 -12.57 -27.49 -6.71
C THR A 109 -11.78 -26.71 -5.64
N ASP A 110 -10.90 -27.39 -4.90
CA ASP A 110 -9.99 -26.78 -3.93
C ASP A 110 -8.87 -25.94 -4.58
N LYS A 111 -8.73 -26.01 -5.91
CA LYS A 111 -7.76 -25.24 -6.71
C LYS A 111 -8.37 -23.99 -7.34
N ALA A 112 -9.69 -23.80 -7.23
CA ALA A 112 -10.38 -22.66 -7.78
C ALA A 112 -9.69 -21.34 -7.38
N SER A 113 -9.55 -20.46 -8.36
CA SER A 113 -8.88 -19.15 -8.22
C SER A 113 -9.64 -18.10 -9.03
N ASN A 114 -10.92 -17.95 -8.70
CA ASN A 114 -11.85 -16.99 -9.29
C ASN A 114 -12.37 -15.98 -8.26
N SER A 115 -13.15 -15.01 -8.71
CA SER A 115 -13.81 -13.99 -7.88
C SER A 115 -14.50 -14.59 -6.64
N VAL A 116 -15.34 -15.61 -6.81
CA VAL A 116 -16.11 -16.24 -5.72
C VAL A 116 -15.19 -16.95 -4.73
N ALA A 117 -14.28 -17.81 -5.22
CA ALA A 117 -13.36 -18.58 -4.39
C ALA A 117 -12.41 -17.66 -3.60
N ASN A 118 -11.88 -16.62 -4.25
CA ASN A 118 -11.04 -15.61 -3.61
C ASN A 118 -11.85 -14.79 -2.60
N GLY A 119 -13.12 -14.50 -2.89
CA GLY A 119 -14.03 -13.81 -1.98
C GLY A 119 -14.25 -14.58 -0.69
N ALA A 120 -14.49 -15.90 -0.80
CA ALA A 120 -14.61 -16.79 0.35
C ALA A 120 -13.31 -16.88 1.16
N TYR A 121 -12.17 -17.00 0.47
CA TYR A 121 -10.84 -17.03 1.08
C TYR A 121 -10.56 -15.78 1.93
N TYR A 122 -10.64 -14.59 1.35
CA TYR A 122 -10.36 -13.35 2.08
C TYR A 122 -11.38 -13.10 3.19
N SER A 123 -12.65 -13.45 2.98
CA SER A 123 -13.66 -13.37 4.04
C SER A 123 -13.29 -14.24 5.26
N ALA A 124 -12.83 -15.47 5.03
CA ALA A 124 -12.37 -16.35 6.10
C ALA A 124 -11.10 -15.83 6.78
N LEU A 125 -10.15 -15.30 6.00
CA LEU A 125 -8.90 -14.75 6.52
C LEU A 125 -9.13 -13.52 7.40
N LEU A 126 -9.98 -12.58 6.98
CA LEU A 126 -10.32 -11.39 7.76
C LEU A 126 -11.05 -11.75 9.06
N LYS A 127 -11.94 -12.75 9.02
CA LYS A 127 -12.58 -13.30 10.24
C LYS A 127 -11.56 -13.93 11.18
N LYS A 128 -10.58 -14.68 10.67
CA LYS A 128 -9.48 -15.24 11.46
C LYS A 128 -8.67 -14.16 12.18
N TYR A 129 -8.51 -12.98 11.58
CA TYR A 129 -7.82 -11.83 12.19
C TYR A 129 -8.68 -10.97 13.12
N GLY A 130 -9.97 -11.27 13.26
CA GLY A 130 -10.84 -10.66 14.27
C GLY A 130 -11.97 -9.78 13.75
N ALA A 131 -12.25 -9.76 12.44
CA ALA A 131 -13.48 -9.16 11.94
C ALA A 131 -14.71 -9.87 12.53
N ALA A 132 -15.71 -9.11 12.98
CA ALA A 132 -16.98 -9.68 13.40
C ALA A 132 -17.70 -10.37 12.25
N ASP A 133 -17.62 -9.77 11.06
CA ASP A 133 -18.08 -10.38 9.82
C ASP A 133 -17.24 -9.92 8.62
N ALA A 134 -17.24 -10.74 7.59
CA ALA A 134 -16.66 -10.44 6.29
C ALA A 134 -17.42 -11.23 5.24
N GLN A 135 -17.81 -10.56 4.18
CA GLN A 135 -18.71 -11.12 3.17
C GLN A 135 -18.23 -10.72 1.78
N TRP A 136 -18.25 -11.68 0.85
CA TRP A 136 -18.06 -11.39 -0.56
C TRP A 136 -19.20 -10.51 -1.08
N ILE A 137 -18.86 -9.45 -1.81
CA ILE A 137 -19.79 -8.61 -2.56
C ILE A 137 -19.91 -9.20 -3.97
N PRO A 138 -21.09 -9.68 -4.39
CA PRO A 138 -21.25 -10.50 -5.60
C PRO A 138 -21.27 -9.66 -6.87
N VAL A 139 -20.15 -9.01 -7.16
CA VAL A 139 -19.90 -8.23 -8.37
C VAL A 139 -18.63 -8.76 -9.02
N ASP A 140 -18.75 -9.24 -10.26
CA ASP A 140 -17.65 -9.69 -11.10
C ASP A 140 -18.08 -9.65 -12.58
N LEU A 141 -17.25 -10.20 -13.49
CA LEU A 141 -17.55 -10.19 -14.92
C LEU A 141 -18.75 -11.09 -15.32
N ASP A 142 -19.14 -12.06 -14.50
CA ASP A 142 -20.37 -12.84 -14.74
C ASP A 142 -21.62 -12.10 -14.24
N HIS A 143 -21.44 -11.13 -13.33
CA HIS A 143 -22.51 -10.43 -12.62
C HIS A 143 -22.36 -8.91 -12.63
N VAL A 144 -22.01 -8.31 -13.79
CA VAL A 144 -21.80 -6.86 -13.91
C VAL A 144 -23.03 -6.05 -13.46
N ASP A 145 -24.23 -6.47 -13.86
CA ASP A 145 -25.50 -5.80 -13.51
C ASP A 145 -25.78 -5.80 -11.99
N ALA A 146 -25.13 -6.70 -11.23
CA ALA A 146 -25.30 -6.74 -9.78
C ALA A 146 -24.78 -5.46 -9.10
N ALA A 147 -23.83 -4.76 -9.73
CA ALA A 147 -23.28 -3.49 -9.23
C ALA A 147 -24.32 -2.38 -9.09
N ASP A 148 -25.45 -2.46 -9.82
CA ASP A 148 -26.57 -1.51 -9.72
C ASP A 148 -27.80 -2.06 -9.00
N SER A 149 -27.70 -3.29 -8.49
CA SER A 149 -28.80 -3.92 -7.76
C SER A 149 -28.98 -3.32 -6.36
N GLN A 150 -30.23 -3.19 -5.92
CA GLN A 150 -30.51 -2.72 -4.56
C GLN A 150 -29.95 -3.67 -3.49
N THR A 151 -29.99 -4.99 -3.75
CA THR A 151 -29.48 -6.01 -2.83
C THR A 151 -27.99 -5.83 -2.52
N VAL A 152 -27.17 -5.58 -3.56
CA VAL A 152 -25.73 -5.33 -3.38
C VAL A 152 -25.49 -4.02 -2.65
N VAL A 153 -26.24 -2.96 -2.99
CA VAL A 153 -26.15 -1.67 -2.29
C VAL A 153 -26.50 -1.81 -0.80
N ASP A 154 -27.55 -2.55 -0.46
CA ASP A 154 -27.95 -2.79 0.93
C ASP A 154 -26.89 -3.60 1.69
N GLN A 155 -26.28 -4.59 1.04
CA GLN A 155 -25.15 -5.33 1.60
C GLN A 155 -23.97 -4.40 1.90
N ILE A 156 -23.57 -3.57 0.93
CA ILE A 156 -22.47 -2.58 1.06
C ILE A 156 -22.75 -1.61 2.21
N ASN A 157 -23.98 -1.10 2.33
CA ASN A 157 -24.34 -0.15 3.38
C ASN A 157 -24.21 -0.75 4.79
N GLY A 158 -24.38 -2.07 4.92
CA GLY A 158 -24.19 -2.81 6.17
C GLY A 158 -22.74 -3.04 6.59
N MET A 159 -21.76 -2.70 5.75
CA MET A 159 -20.33 -2.87 6.02
C MET A 159 -19.72 -1.65 6.71
N SER A 160 -18.61 -1.84 7.41
CA SER A 160 -17.79 -0.78 8.05
C SER A 160 -16.41 -0.64 7.40
N GLY A 161 -16.05 -1.56 6.51
CA GLY A 161 -14.89 -1.43 5.64
C GLY A 161 -15.00 -2.31 4.40
N PHE A 162 -14.07 -2.12 3.47
CA PHE A 162 -14.04 -2.84 2.19
C PHE A 162 -12.63 -3.31 1.90
N PHE A 163 -12.49 -4.50 1.30
CA PHE A 163 -11.21 -5.05 0.86
C PHE A 163 -11.29 -5.44 -0.61
N PHE A 164 -10.48 -4.80 -1.44
CA PHE A 164 -10.33 -5.09 -2.86
C PHE A 164 -9.17 -6.07 -3.08
N GLY A 165 -9.49 -7.28 -3.55
CA GLY A 165 -8.51 -8.29 -3.91
C GLY A 165 -7.71 -7.96 -5.18
N GLY A 166 -6.62 -8.70 -5.38
CA GLY A 166 -5.78 -8.59 -6.57
C GLY A 166 -6.35 -9.27 -7.82
N GLY A 167 -5.64 -9.10 -8.94
CA GLY A 167 -6.02 -9.61 -10.26
C GLY A 167 -5.71 -8.56 -11.34
N ASP A 168 -6.69 -8.27 -12.19
CA ASP A 168 -6.61 -7.28 -13.26
C ASP A 168 -7.51 -6.09 -12.93
N GLN A 169 -6.92 -4.91 -12.78
CA GLN A 169 -7.64 -3.67 -12.43
C GLN A 169 -8.62 -3.22 -13.51
N SER A 170 -8.43 -3.61 -14.78
CA SER A 170 -9.39 -3.29 -15.85
C SER A 170 -10.75 -3.95 -15.62
N ARG A 171 -10.79 -5.12 -14.97
CA ARG A 171 -12.06 -5.78 -14.60
C ARG A 171 -12.82 -5.00 -13.53
N LEU A 172 -12.10 -4.35 -12.61
CA LEU A 172 -12.71 -3.47 -11.61
C LEU A 172 -13.31 -2.22 -12.26
N ILE A 173 -12.65 -1.66 -13.29
CA ILE A 173 -13.25 -0.60 -14.12
C ILE A 173 -14.54 -1.11 -14.78
N THR A 174 -14.51 -2.25 -15.45
CA THR A 174 -15.68 -2.82 -16.14
C THR A 174 -16.85 -3.12 -15.21
N THR A 175 -16.57 -3.55 -13.98
CA THR A 175 -17.60 -4.06 -13.05
C THR A 175 -18.14 -3.02 -12.08
N LEU A 176 -17.38 -1.98 -11.75
CA LEU A 176 -17.77 -0.99 -10.74
C LEU A 176 -17.88 0.44 -11.27
N LEU A 177 -17.44 0.68 -12.51
CA LEU A 177 -17.78 1.87 -13.28
C LEU A 177 -18.67 1.49 -14.47
N HIS A 178 -19.46 2.44 -14.96
CA HIS A 178 -20.25 2.26 -16.19
C HIS A 178 -19.38 2.31 -17.46
N GLY A 179 -18.43 1.39 -17.59
CA GLY A 179 -17.53 1.25 -18.73
C GLY A 179 -16.87 2.58 -19.13
N ASP A 180 -16.95 2.91 -20.42
CA ASP A 180 -16.34 4.11 -21.00
C ASP A 180 -16.91 5.42 -20.45
N ALA A 181 -18.12 5.42 -19.88
CA ALA A 181 -18.67 6.62 -19.25
C ALA A 181 -17.89 7.00 -17.98
N HIS A 182 -17.14 6.05 -17.40
CA HIS A 182 -16.28 6.26 -16.23
C HIS A 182 -17.01 6.93 -15.05
N THR A 183 -18.28 6.55 -14.85
CA THR A 183 -19.12 7.00 -13.73
C THR A 183 -19.35 5.86 -12.76
N ASP A 184 -19.49 6.18 -11.48
CA ASP A 184 -19.77 5.20 -10.43
C ASP A 184 -21.05 4.40 -10.73
N THR A 185 -20.97 3.08 -10.63
CA THR A 185 -22.14 2.23 -10.37
C THR A 185 -22.73 2.56 -9.00
N ARG A 186 -23.96 2.12 -8.71
CA ARG A 186 -24.56 2.33 -7.39
C ARG A 186 -23.76 1.66 -6.27
N ALA A 187 -23.15 0.51 -6.52
CA ALA A 187 -22.24 -0.15 -5.59
C ALA A 187 -21.02 0.72 -5.27
N LEU A 188 -20.32 1.23 -6.30
CA LEU A 188 -19.15 2.07 -6.08
C LEU A 188 -19.51 3.40 -5.39
N ALA A 189 -20.63 4.02 -5.77
CA ALA A 189 -21.13 5.22 -5.13
C ALA A 189 -21.43 4.98 -3.64
N ALA A 190 -21.99 3.82 -3.27
CA ALA A 190 -22.22 3.44 -1.89
C ALA A 190 -20.90 3.22 -1.12
N ILE A 191 -19.91 2.55 -1.71
CA ILE A 191 -18.57 2.39 -1.11
C ILE A 191 -17.93 3.76 -0.87
N ARG A 192 -18.00 4.66 -1.86
CA ARG A 192 -17.47 6.04 -1.75
C ARG A 192 -18.15 6.82 -0.63
N ALA A 193 -19.48 6.73 -0.53
CA ALA A 193 -20.24 7.37 0.55
C ALA A 193 -19.85 6.84 1.92
N LYS A 194 -19.63 5.52 2.04
CA LYS A 194 -19.15 4.89 3.27
C LYS A 194 -17.74 5.33 3.64
N LEU A 195 -16.82 5.40 2.68
CA LEU A 195 -15.47 5.94 2.89
C LEU A 195 -15.51 7.40 3.37
N GLY A 196 -16.34 8.23 2.75
CA GLY A 196 -16.59 9.62 3.18
C GLY A 196 -17.23 9.74 4.57
N ALA A 197 -17.90 8.68 5.03
CA ALA A 197 -18.46 8.54 6.37
C ALA A 197 -17.54 7.74 7.33
N GLY A 198 -16.23 7.68 7.05
CA GLY A 198 -15.24 7.12 7.96
C GLY A 198 -14.98 5.62 7.84
N ALA A 199 -15.54 4.94 6.83
CA ALA A 199 -15.19 3.55 6.57
C ALA A 199 -13.73 3.40 6.11
N MET A 200 -13.21 2.19 6.29
CA MET A 200 -11.90 1.80 5.75
C MET A 200 -12.05 1.19 4.34
N VAL A 201 -11.16 1.52 3.42
CA VAL A 201 -11.00 0.83 2.14
C VAL A 201 -9.57 0.31 1.99
N ALA A 202 -9.42 -1.01 1.89
CA ALA A 202 -8.15 -1.67 1.66
C ALA A 202 -8.09 -2.26 0.26
N GLY A 203 -6.88 -2.37 -0.29
CA GLY A 203 -6.64 -2.97 -1.59
C GLY A 203 -5.33 -3.74 -1.61
N SER A 204 -5.21 -4.75 -2.46
CA SER A 204 -3.95 -5.46 -2.72
C SER A 204 -3.70 -5.58 -4.21
N SER A 205 -2.49 -5.23 -4.67
CA SER A 205 -2.13 -5.28 -6.09
C SER A 205 -3.11 -4.44 -6.94
N ALA A 206 -3.83 -5.03 -7.90
CA ALA A 206 -4.89 -4.37 -8.66
C ALA A 206 -5.93 -3.65 -7.78
N GLY A 207 -6.25 -4.19 -6.60
CA GLY A 207 -7.16 -3.56 -5.64
C GLY A 207 -6.60 -2.28 -4.99
N THR A 208 -5.27 -2.09 -5.01
CA THR A 208 -4.60 -0.83 -4.65
C THR A 208 -4.50 0.08 -5.86
N THR A 209 -4.06 -0.45 -7.02
CA THR A 209 -3.94 0.31 -8.26
C THR A 209 -5.26 0.99 -8.64
N ILE A 210 -6.40 0.30 -8.51
CA ILE A 210 -7.72 0.86 -8.80
C ILE A 210 -8.10 2.06 -7.93
N GLN A 211 -7.48 2.25 -6.77
CA GLN A 211 -7.81 3.36 -5.88
C GLN A 211 -7.20 4.68 -6.36
N ASN A 212 -6.25 4.62 -7.29
CA ASN A 212 -5.59 5.77 -7.87
C ASN A 212 -6.63 6.76 -8.45
N GLY A 213 -6.37 8.05 -8.28
CA GLY A 213 -7.04 9.10 -9.02
C GLY A 213 -6.65 9.06 -10.50
N ARG A 214 -6.51 10.24 -11.11
CA ARG A 214 -6.12 10.36 -12.53
C ARG A 214 -4.83 9.60 -12.86
N ASP A 215 -4.69 9.26 -14.13
CA ASP A 215 -3.46 8.70 -14.70
C ASP A 215 -3.05 7.33 -14.10
N MET A 216 -4.01 6.44 -13.87
CA MET A 216 -3.77 5.11 -13.29
C MET A 216 -2.98 4.21 -14.26
N ILE A 217 -1.86 3.63 -13.82
CA ILE A 217 -1.07 2.68 -14.61
C ILE A 217 -1.91 1.45 -14.97
N THR A 218 -1.93 1.10 -16.25
CA THR A 218 -2.56 -0.14 -16.76
C THR A 218 -1.51 -1.21 -17.02
N GLY A 219 -0.31 -0.84 -17.51
CA GLY A 219 0.78 -1.79 -17.74
C GLY A 219 2.10 -1.14 -18.14
N GLY A 220 3.09 -1.98 -18.43
CA GLY A 220 4.40 -1.59 -18.97
C GLY A 220 5.58 -1.79 -18.03
N GLU A 221 6.79 -1.63 -18.55
CA GLU A 221 8.05 -1.83 -17.84
C GLU A 221 8.90 -0.56 -17.84
N SER A 222 9.88 -0.49 -16.93
CA SER A 222 10.67 0.72 -16.72
C SER A 222 11.59 1.06 -17.88
N TYR A 223 12.19 0.06 -18.54
CA TYR A 223 13.03 0.32 -19.71
C TYR A 223 12.22 0.95 -20.85
N GLU A 224 11.13 0.31 -21.27
CA GLU A 224 10.23 0.82 -22.31
C GLU A 224 9.62 2.16 -21.92
N ALA A 225 9.28 2.36 -20.65
CA ALA A 225 8.81 3.66 -20.18
C ALA A 225 9.86 4.75 -20.40
N VAL A 226 11.10 4.54 -19.95
CA VAL A 226 12.17 5.54 -20.07
C VAL A 226 12.53 5.78 -21.54
N ARG A 227 12.50 4.75 -22.40
CA ARG A 227 12.76 4.87 -23.84
C ARG A 227 11.62 5.55 -24.60
N ASP A 228 10.41 5.03 -24.48
CA ASP A 228 9.30 5.35 -25.39
C ASP A 228 8.32 6.37 -24.80
N GLY A 229 8.27 6.48 -23.47
CA GLY A 229 7.29 7.27 -22.74
C GLY A 229 5.97 6.57 -22.50
N SER A 230 5.02 7.34 -21.98
CA SER A 230 3.70 6.86 -21.63
C SER A 230 2.66 7.11 -22.72
N SER A 231 1.68 6.21 -22.83
CA SER A 231 0.53 6.37 -23.71
C SER A 231 -0.77 5.97 -23.01
N THR A 232 -1.89 6.59 -23.38
CA THR A 232 -3.19 6.22 -22.81
C THR A 232 -3.70 4.94 -23.46
N GLY A 233 -4.20 3.99 -22.66
CA GLY A 233 -4.87 2.81 -23.19
C GLY A 233 -4.79 1.57 -22.30
N ALA A 234 -5.30 0.47 -22.86
CA ALA A 234 -5.15 -0.86 -22.28
C ALA A 234 -3.68 -1.32 -22.34
N PRO A 235 -3.29 -2.30 -21.50
CA PRO A 235 -1.94 -2.85 -21.53
C PRO A 235 -1.53 -3.31 -22.94
N SER A 236 -0.34 -2.89 -23.38
CA SER A 236 0.21 -3.23 -24.70
C SER A 236 1.64 -3.73 -24.59
N GLY A 237 1.77 -5.04 -24.36
CA GLY A 237 3.08 -5.67 -24.12
C GLY A 237 3.82 -5.00 -22.97
N ARG A 238 5.07 -4.60 -23.23
CA ARG A 238 5.97 -3.93 -22.27
C ARG A 238 5.85 -2.40 -22.27
N ALA A 239 5.06 -1.81 -23.18
CA ALA A 239 4.91 -0.36 -23.26
C ALA A 239 4.17 0.22 -22.04
N LEU A 240 4.64 1.36 -21.54
CA LEU A 240 3.97 2.08 -20.46
C LEU A 240 2.63 2.63 -20.94
N THR A 241 1.58 2.08 -20.34
CA THR A 241 0.19 2.42 -20.64
C THR A 241 -0.53 2.83 -19.37
N TYR A 242 -1.45 3.79 -19.49
CA TYR A 242 -2.23 4.31 -18.38
C TYR A 242 -3.65 4.69 -18.79
N LEU A 243 -4.54 4.82 -17.81
CA LEU A 243 -5.89 5.36 -17.98
C LEU A 243 -5.93 6.78 -17.41
N SER A 244 -6.06 7.78 -18.28
CA SER A 244 -6.02 9.20 -17.88
C SER A 244 -7.13 9.57 -16.90
N ALA A 245 -8.33 9.01 -17.09
CA ALA A 245 -9.46 9.20 -16.18
C ALA A 245 -9.20 8.66 -14.77
N GLY A 246 -8.27 7.71 -14.64
CA GLY A 246 -7.90 7.12 -13.36
C GLY A 246 -8.64 5.83 -13.02
N GLY A 247 -8.62 5.49 -11.74
CA GLY A 247 -9.46 4.46 -11.14
C GLY A 247 -10.63 5.07 -10.38
N PHE A 248 -10.91 4.55 -9.19
CA PHE A 248 -11.97 5.02 -8.31
C PHE A 248 -11.65 6.36 -7.65
N GLY A 249 -10.40 6.82 -7.66
CA GLY A 249 -10.00 8.11 -7.08
C GLY A 249 -10.27 8.20 -5.58
N PHE A 250 -10.07 7.10 -4.85
CA PHE A 250 -10.07 7.13 -3.38
C PHE A 250 -8.75 7.70 -2.85
N PHE A 251 -7.65 7.43 -3.55
CA PHE A 251 -6.35 8.05 -3.32
C PHE A 251 -6.16 9.23 -4.26
N ASP A 252 -6.16 10.43 -3.70
CA ASP A 252 -6.02 11.70 -4.41
C ASP A 252 -4.67 12.39 -4.15
N SER A 253 -3.79 11.76 -3.37
CA SER A 253 -2.51 12.33 -2.95
C SER A 253 -1.39 12.24 -3.98
N ASP A 254 -1.66 11.71 -5.19
CA ASP A 254 -0.85 11.63 -6.43
C ASP A 254 -0.91 10.20 -7.04
N LEU A 255 0.17 9.75 -7.70
CA LEU A 255 0.22 8.54 -8.51
C LEU A 255 0.69 7.32 -7.69
N LEU A 256 0.06 6.17 -7.92
CA LEU A 256 0.34 4.89 -7.25
C LEU A 256 0.89 3.83 -8.21
N ASP A 257 1.77 2.99 -7.69
CA ASP A 257 2.14 1.71 -8.28
C ASP A 257 2.34 0.61 -7.23
N THR A 258 2.23 -0.65 -7.66
CA THR A 258 2.25 -1.85 -6.81
C THR A 258 3.29 -2.85 -7.30
N HIS A 259 3.57 -3.88 -6.49
CA HIS A 259 4.62 -4.88 -6.74
C HIS A 259 5.94 -4.22 -7.12
N PHE A 260 6.30 -3.16 -6.39
CA PHE A 260 7.04 -2.08 -6.97
C PHE A 260 8.52 -2.38 -7.23
N ALA A 261 9.37 -2.36 -6.19
CA ALA A 261 10.81 -2.52 -6.36
C ALA A 261 11.21 -3.94 -6.78
N VAL A 262 10.46 -4.98 -6.36
CA VAL A 262 10.71 -6.36 -6.78
C VAL A 262 10.55 -6.58 -8.28
N ARG A 263 9.80 -5.71 -8.97
CA ARG A 263 9.57 -5.78 -10.42
C ARG A 263 10.19 -4.60 -11.17
N GLY A 264 11.05 -3.84 -10.52
CA GLY A 264 11.79 -2.81 -11.24
C GLY A 264 10.99 -1.61 -11.68
N ARG A 265 9.90 -1.27 -10.99
CA ARG A 265 8.89 -0.32 -11.50
C ARG A 265 9.22 1.15 -11.25
N GLU A 266 10.43 1.45 -10.78
CA GLU A 266 10.88 2.81 -10.48
C GLU A 266 10.90 3.71 -11.72
N GLY A 267 11.53 3.25 -12.81
CA GLY A 267 11.61 4.01 -14.05
C GLY A 267 10.25 4.32 -14.65
N ARG A 268 9.32 3.36 -14.69
CA ARG A 268 7.98 3.58 -15.24
C ARG A 268 7.14 4.55 -14.41
N LEU A 269 7.25 4.49 -13.09
CA LEU A 269 6.51 5.39 -12.20
C LEU A 269 7.06 6.82 -12.29
N ILE A 270 8.39 6.99 -12.27
CA ILE A 270 9.05 8.29 -12.48
C ILE A 270 8.67 8.86 -13.85
N ARG A 271 8.72 8.04 -14.90
CA ARG A 271 8.38 8.48 -16.26
C ARG A 271 6.93 8.93 -16.35
N LEU A 272 5.99 8.11 -15.87
CA LEU A 272 4.58 8.49 -15.95
C LEU A 272 4.33 9.80 -15.18
N ALA A 273 4.88 9.92 -13.96
CA ALA A 273 4.72 11.13 -13.17
C ALA A 273 5.25 12.38 -13.91
N ALA A 274 6.38 12.26 -14.60
CA ALA A 274 6.95 13.33 -15.40
C ALA A 274 6.09 13.67 -16.63
N ASP A 275 5.60 12.67 -17.36
CA ASP A 275 4.77 12.85 -18.56
C ASP A 275 3.40 13.49 -18.26
N THR A 276 2.80 13.18 -17.10
CA THR A 276 1.46 13.65 -16.70
C THR A 276 1.48 14.79 -15.67
N GLY A 277 2.67 15.28 -15.32
CA GLY A 277 2.87 16.46 -14.46
C GLY A 277 2.54 16.22 -12.99
N HIS A 278 2.56 14.97 -12.52
CA HIS A 278 2.50 14.66 -11.10
C HIS A 278 3.77 15.12 -10.40
N ARG A 279 3.61 15.70 -9.21
CA ARG A 279 4.74 16.19 -8.41
C ARG A 279 5.24 15.16 -7.41
N ARG A 280 4.48 14.09 -7.22
CA ARG A 280 4.80 13.00 -6.32
C ARG A 280 4.34 11.68 -6.92
N ALA A 281 5.02 10.60 -6.56
CA ALA A 281 4.56 9.25 -6.90
C ALA A 281 4.95 8.27 -5.79
N PHE A 282 4.12 7.25 -5.60
CA PHE A 282 4.26 6.26 -4.53
C PHE A 282 4.30 4.86 -5.12
N GLY A 283 5.40 4.16 -4.88
CA GLY A 283 5.57 2.75 -5.24
C GLY A 283 5.52 1.89 -3.99
N ILE A 284 4.61 0.93 -3.93
CA ILE A 284 4.39 0.09 -2.75
C ILE A 284 4.90 -1.33 -3.05
N ASP A 285 5.86 -1.80 -2.25
CA ASP A 285 6.46 -3.12 -2.40
C ASP A 285 5.48 -4.24 -2.03
N GLU A 286 5.80 -5.46 -2.44
CA GLU A 286 5.09 -6.66 -1.97
C GLU A 286 5.15 -6.78 -0.44
N ASP A 287 4.16 -7.46 0.16
CA ASP A 287 4.07 -7.67 1.61
C ASP A 287 4.21 -6.39 2.46
N THR A 288 3.79 -5.26 1.89
CA THR A 288 3.91 -3.91 2.47
C THR A 288 2.65 -3.11 2.19
N ALA A 289 2.25 -2.26 3.12
CA ALA A 289 1.10 -1.39 2.98
C ALA A 289 1.43 0.08 3.31
N LEU A 290 0.81 0.98 2.57
CA LEU A 290 0.70 2.40 2.92
C LEU A 290 -0.69 2.65 3.51
N GLU A 291 -0.75 2.92 4.80
CA GLU A 291 -1.94 3.44 5.44
C GLU A 291 -2.06 4.93 5.14
N VAL A 292 -3.26 5.38 4.75
CA VAL A 292 -3.59 6.79 4.53
C VAL A 292 -4.82 7.12 5.37
N THR A 293 -4.64 7.91 6.43
CA THR A 293 -5.75 8.40 7.25
C THR A 293 -6.06 9.84 6.90
N GLY A 294 -7.31 10.28 7.09
CA GLY A 294 -7.71 11.64 6.74
C GLY A 294 -8.27 11.76 5.32
N VAL A 295 -8.74 10.66 4.73
CA VAL A 295 -9.36 10.68 3.40
C VAL A 295 -10.62 11.54 3.45
N GLY A 296 -10.71 12.53 2.56
CA GLY A 296 -11.78 13.53 2.55
C GLY A 296 -11.65 14.64 3.61
N ALA A 297 -10.60 14.63 4.45
CA ALA A 297 -10.28 15.73 5.36
C ALA A 297 -9.28 16.72 4.73
N SER A 298 -9.08 17.86 5.41
CA SER A 298 -8.10 18.88 5.01
C SER A 298 -6.64 18.44 5.17
N THR A 299 -6.39 17.39 5.95
CA THR A 299 -5.05 16.89 6.27
C THR A 299 -5.06 15.38 6.23
N GLN A 300 -4.09 14.81 5.51
CA GLN A 300 -3.83 13.38 5.46
C GLN A 300 -2.52 13.08 6.19
N THR A 301 -2.43 11.89 6.77
CA THR A 301 -1.16 11.35 7.26
C THR A 301 -0.99 9.95 6.73
N MET A 302 0.25 9.59 6.39
CA MET A 302 0.57 8.28 5.85
C MET A 302 1.53 7.54 6.75
N ARG A 303 1.38 6.21 6.85
CA ARG A 303 2.25 5.33 7.64
C ARG A 303 2.54 4.05 6.87
N VAL A 304 3.80 3.61 6.89
CA VAL A 304 4.22 2.34 6.28
C VAL A 304 4.01 1.19 7.26
N LEU A 305 3.50 0.07 6.76
CA LEU A 305 3.26 -1.19 7.47
C LEU A 305 3.82 -2.35 6.65
N GLY A 306 4.11 -3.48 7.29
CA GLY A 306 4.59 -4.70 6.63
C GLY A 306 6.12 -4.80 6.55
N THR A 307 6.59 -5.63 5.63
CA THR A 307 7.95 -6.21 5.66
C THR A 307 8.99 -5.43 4.85
N HIS A 308 8.59 -4.86 3.70
CA HIS A 308 9.47 -4.09 2.82
C HIS A 308 9.20 -2.59 2.96
N GLY A 309 9.10 -1.84 1.86
CA GLY A 309 9.00 -0.40 1.90
C GLY A 309 8.08 0.24 0.87
N VAL A 310 7.96 1.55 1.04
CA VAL A 310 7.24 2.45 0.15
C VAL A 310 8.23 3.46 -0.39
N SER A 311 8.39 3.45 -1.71
CA SER A 311 9.15 4.46 -2.44
C SER A 311 8.30 5.69 -2.68
N ILE A 312 8.81 6.86 -2.29
CA ILE A 312 8.19 8.16 -2.53
C ILE A 312 9.14 8.99 -3.39
N PHE A 313 8.69 9.32 -4.59
CA PHE A 313 9.42 10.21 -5.51
C PHE A 313 8.84 11.61 -5.42
N ASP A 314 9.67 12.61 -5.12
CA ASP A 314 9.37 14.05 -5.20
C ASP A 314 9.97 14.63 -6.48
N LEU A 315 9.09 15.05 -7.39
CA LEU A 315 9.43 15.60 -8.69
C LEU A 315 9.32 17.13 -8.73
N ARG A 316 9.02 17.82 -7.62
CA ARG A 316 8.80 19.28 -7.59
C ARG A 316 9.97 20.09 -8.17
N SER A 317 11.18 19.56 -8.06
CA SER A 317 12.41 20.19 -8.54
C SER A 317 13.04 19.44 -9.73
N ALA A 318 12.38 18.39 -10.21
CA ALA A 318 12.90 17.58 -11.31
C ALA A 318 12.80 18.31 -12.65
N LYS A 319 13.73 18.01 -13.56
CA LYS A 319 13.80 18.60 -14.90
C LYS A 319 13.92 17.50 -15.92
N THR A 320 12.98 17.44 -16.85
CA THR A 320 13.08 16.60 -18.04
C THR A 320 13.93 17.29 -19.11
N GLY A 321 14.60 16.50 -19.94
CA GLY A 321 15.44 16.99 -21.02
C GLY A 321 15.78 15.87 -22.00
N SER A 322 16.83 16.08 -22.79
CA SER A 322 17.39 15.04 -23.65
C SER A 322 18.89 14.93 -23.45
N ALA A 323 19.37 13.69 -23.36
CA ALA A 323 20.78 13.33 -23.29
C ALA A 323 21.06 12.30 -24.39
N GLN A 324 22.06 12.54 -25.22
CA GLN A 324 22.41 11.68 -26.38
C GLN A 324 21.25 11.44 -27.36
N GLY A 325 20.27 12.34 -27.44
CA GLY A 325 19.09 12.19 -28.29
C GLY A 325 17.93 11.43 -27.64
N GLU A 326 18.13 10.89 -26.45
CA GLU A 326 17.15 10.13 -25.68
C GLU A 326 16.54 10.98 -24.56
N TRP A 327 15.40 10.54 -24.02
CA TRP A 327 14.78 11.20 -22.87
C TRP A 327 15.68 11.13 -21.63
N SER A 328 15.65 12.17 -20.82
CA SER A 328 16.36 12.21 -19.54
C SER A 328 15.56 12.98 -18.49
N ILE A 329 15.81 12.69 -17.22
CA ILE A 329 15.31 13.45 -16.08
C ILE A 329 16.42 13.62 -15.04
N SER A 330 16.45 14.78 -14.40
CA SER A 330 17.40 15.05 -13.30
C SER A 330 16.69 15.70 -12.12
N GLY A 331 17.21 15.49 -10.92
CA GLY A 331 16.76 16.12 -9.69
C GLY A 331 15.49 15.52 -9.09
N VAL A 332 15.16 14.27 -9.41
CA VAL A 332 14.11 13.54 -8.67
C VAL A 332 14.66 13.23 -7.27
N ARG A 333 13.88 13.52 -6.23
CA ARG A 333 14.22 13.11 -4.86
C ARG A 333 13.47 11.83 -4.51
N TRP A 334 14.17 10.82 -4.02
CA TRP A 334 13.60 9.54 -3.65
C TRP A 334 13.79 9.29 -2.15
N SER A 335 12.69 8.99 -1.47
CA SER A 335 12.70 8.46 -0.12
C SER A 335 12.14 7.04 -0.12
N TYR A 336 12.82 6.12 0.55
CA TYR A 336 12.38 4.74 0.75
C TYR A 336 12.08 4.53 2.24
N LEU A 337 10.80 4.33 2.55
CA LEU A 337 10.29 4.27 3.92
C LEU A 337 9.89 2.83 4.25
N THR A 338 10.23 2.34 5.44
CA THR A 338 9.83 0.98 5.89
C THR A 338 8.99 1.04 7.15
N GLY A 339 8.49 -0.12 7.61
CA GLY A 339 7.54 -0.25 8.72
C GLY A 339 7.70 0.78 9.85
N GLY A 340 6.62 1.49 10.16
CA GLY A 340 6.52 2.51 11.21
C GLY A 340 6.80 3.95 10.75
N ASP A 341 7.54 4.14 9.65
CA ASP A 341 7.81 5.49 9.12
C ASP A 341 6.52 6.17 8.69
N ARG A 342 6.50 7.49 8.84
CA ARG A 342 5.36 8.34 8.49
C ARG A 342 5.75 9.35 7.43
N TYR A 343 4.79 9.67 6.57
CA TYR A 343 4.91 10.72 5.58
C TYR A 343 3.73 11.68 5.68
N ASP A 344 4.04 12.97 5.75
CA ASP A 344 3.05 14.04 5.68
C ASP A 344 3.02 14.58 4.23
N PRO A 345 1.94 14.31 3.47
CA PRO A 345 1.85 14.76 2.09
C PRO A 345 1.64 16.27 1.93
N SER A 346 1.16 16.97 2.95
CA SER A 346 0.98 18.43 2.94
C SER A 346 2.31 19.12 3.22
N ALA A 347 3.09 18.62 4.18
CA ALA A 347 4.40 19.15 4.56
C ALA A 347 5.55 18.64 3.68
N TRP A 348 5.35 17.57 2.91
CA TRP A 348 6.38 16.88 2.13
C TRP A 348 7.55 16.41 2.99
N SER A 349 7.22 15.87 4.16
CA SER A 349 8.22 15.53 5.18
C SER A 349 8.03 14.12 5.69
N VAL A 350 9.15 13.46 5.95
CA VAL A 350 9.22 12.14 6.56
C VAL A 350 9.42 12.31 8.06
N THR A 351 8.69 11.52 8.84
CA THR A 351 8.97 11.31 10.27
C THR A 351 9.34 9.84 10.46
N PRO A 352 10.61 9.53 10.75
CA PRO A 352 11.03 8.15 11.02
C PRO A 352 10.25 7.53 12.16
N ASP A 353 10.11 6.21 12.14
CA ASP A 353 9.61 5.50 13.32
C ASP A 353 10.49 5.76 14.55
N ALA A 354 9.89 5.77 15.74
CA ALA A 354 10.61 6.03 16.99
C ALA A 354 11.71 4.99 17.29
N GLY A 355 11.59 3.78 16.73
CA GLY A 355 12.60 2.73 16.80
C GLY A 355 13.74 2.88 15.81
N LYS A 356 13.69 3.86 14.90
CA LYS A 356 14.75 4.12 13.92
C LYS A 356 15.62 5.29 14.33
N SER A 357 16.89 5.18 13.99
CA SER A 357 17.89 6.23 14.22
C SER A 357 18.79 6.42 13.00
N PRO A 358 19.46 7.59 12.87
CA PRO A 358 20.44 7.80 11.81
C PRO A 358 21.51 6.71 11.81
N PHE A 359 21.68 6.05 10.67
CA PHE A 359 22.70 5.03 10.48
C PHE A 359 24.08 5.68 10.29
N ILE A 360 25.12 5.08 10.85
CA ILE A 360 26.51 5.52 10.67
C ILE A 360 27.13 4.68 9.55
N PRO A 361 27.39 5.26 8.36
CA PRO A 361 27.93 4.50 7.23
C PRO A 361 29.29 3.88 7.54
N TYR A 362 29.53 2.69 6.98
CA TYR A 362 30.81 2.01 7.05
C TYR A 362 31.88 2.77 6.28
N SER A 363 33.14 2.66 6.70
CA SER A 363 34.28 3.21 5.96
C SER A 363 34.62 2.34 4.74
N GLN A 364 33.69 2.22 3.80
CA GLN A 364 33.80 1.47 2.54
C GLN A 364 33.27 2.30 1.37
N SER A 365 33.64 1.90 0.16
CA SER A 365 33.03 2.39 -1.06
C SER A 365 31.79 1.57 -1.38
N ALA A 366 30.81 2.17 -2.04
CA ALA A 366 29.68 1.46 -2.63
C ALA A 366 30.18 0.36 -3.57
N GLU A 367 29.42 -0.72 -3.66
CA GLU A 367 29.69 -1.83 -4.57
C GLU A 367 29.66 -1.37 -6.04
N SER A 368 30.14 -2.26 -6.92
CA SER A 368 30.13 -2.00 -8.35
C SER A 368 28.71 -1.70 -8.84
N PRO A 369 28.55 -0.73 -9.78
CA PRO A 369 27.30 -0.44 -10.45
C PRO A 369 26.59 -1.69 -10.98
N SER A 370 25.27 -1.75 -10.84
CA SER A 370 24.45 -2.80 -11.47
C SER A 370 24.44 -2.61 -12.99
N ASP A 371 24.47 -3.70 -13.75
CA ASP A 371 24.24 -3.71 -15.20
C ASP A 371 22.80 -4.16 -15.56
N ASP A 372 21.92 -4.25 -14.56
CA ASP A 372 20.48 -4.48 -14.73
C ASP A 372 19.70 -3.72 -13.65
N ILE A 373 19.75 -2.40 -13.70
CA ILE A 373 19.31 -1.53 -12.60
C ILE A 373 17.80 -1.54 -12.40
N PHE A 374 17.04 -1.68 -13.48
CA PHE A 374 15.60 -1.82 -13.36
C PHE A 374 15.21 -3.25 -13.03
N ASP A 375 15.92 -4.30 -13.44
CA ASP A 375 15.33 -5.65 -13.44
C ASP A 375 14.04 -5.66 -14.30
N SER A 376 13.50 -6.84 -14.52
CA SER A 376 12.27 -7.04 -15.27
C SER A 376 11.59 -8.29 -14.74
N PRO A 377 10.25 -8.33 -14.66
CA PRO A 377 9.54 -9.60 -14.43
C PRO A 377 9.89 -10.69 -15.45
N ASP A 378 10.39 -10.29 -16.62
CA ASP A 378 10.83 -11.20 -17.69
C ASP A 378 12.32 -11.59 -17.55
N SER A 379 13.12 -10.91 -16.71
CA SER A 379 14.47 -11.32 -16.33
C SER A 379 14.48 -12.20 -15.08
N HIS A 380 15.54 -12.99 -14.89
CA HIS A 380 15.71 -13.85 -13.72
C HIS A 380 16.47 -13.14 -12.59
N GLY A 381 16.34 -11.81 -12.50
CA GLY A 381 17.00 -11.01 -11.48
C GLY A 381 16.46 -11.32 -10.08
N PRO A 382 17.21 -10.95 -9.03
CA PRO A 382 16.79 -11.18 -7.64
C PRO A 382 15.61 -10.29 -7.20
N GLY A 383 15.17 -9.32 -8.02
CA GLY A 383 14.28 -8.24 -7.63
C GLY A 383 14.98 -7.20 -6.75
N TYR A 384 14.34 -6.05 -6.57
CA TYR A 384 14.79 -4.98 -5.66
C TYR A 384 16.14 -4.35 -6.01
N THR A 385 16.63 -4.50 -7.26
CA THR A 385 17.99 -4.09 -7.64
C THR A 385 18.30 -2.62 -7.35
N LEU A 386 17.47 -1.68 -7.83
CA LEU A 386 17.69 -0.26 -7.60
C LEU A 386 17.62 0.12 -6.11
N THR A 387 16.69 -0.49 -5.36
CA THR A 387 16.59 -0.29 -3.90
C THR A 387 17.82 -0.84 -3.17
N GLY A 388 18.34 -1.99 -3.59
CA GLY A 388 19.57 -2.58 -3.07
C GLY A 388 20.79 -1.68 -3.30
N VAL A 389 20.96 -1.18 -4.53
CA VAL A 389 22.04 -0.23 -4.89
C VAL A 389 21.92 1.07 -4.09
N ALA A 390 20.71 1.56 -3.84
CA ALA A 390 20.48 2.77 -3.03
C ALA A 390 20.83 2.56 -1.55
N LEU A 391 20.47 1.41 -0.97
CA LEU A 391 20.82 1.05 0.41
C LEU A 391 22.32 0.82 0.58
N ASP A 392 22.97 0.10 -0.35
CA ASP A 392 24.43 -0.07 -0.36
C ASP A 392 25.17 1.28 -0.45
N LEU A 393 24.71 2.17 -1.35
CA LEU A 393 25.22 3.53 -1.37
C LEU A 393 25.06 4.17 0.01
N GLY A 394 23.86 4.10 0.61
CA GLY A 394 23.58 4.62 1.95
C GLY A 394 24.54 4.13 3.04
N GLU A 395 24.84 2.83 3.04
CA GLU A 395 25.75 2.19 3.99
C GLU A 395 27.23 2.52 3.74
N SER A 396 27.56 3.04 2.55
CA SER A 396 28.94 3.30 2.12
C SER A 396 29.40 4.74 2.39
N GLY A 397 30.28 4.92 3.38
CA GLY A 397 30.78 6.22 3.84
C GLY A 397 31.88 6.85 2.97
N ARG A 398 32.51 6.12 2.05
CA ARG A 398 33.51 6.65 1.10
C ARG A 398 32.91 7.02 -0.26
N SER A 399 31.62 6.75 -0.47
CA SER A 399 30.89 7.06 -1.70
C SER A 399 29.75 8.05 -1.42
N SER A 400 29.72 9.16 -2.15
CA SER A 400 28.59 10.09 -2.21
C SER A 400 27.70 9.85 -3.43
N THR A 401 28.16 9.01 -4.37
CA THR A 401 27.43 8.66 -5.59
C THR A 401 27.69 7.21 -5.95
N THR A 402 26.72 6.59 -6.59
CA THR A 402 26.83 5.35 -7.36
C THR A 402 25.87 5.45 -8.55
N TYR A 403 25.87 4.46 -9.43
CA TYR A 403 24.91 4.39 -10.51
C TYR A 403 24.57 2.93 -10.81
N GLY A 404 23.56 2.71 -11.65
CA GLY A 404 23.35 1.44 -12.33
C GLY A 404 22.94 1.68 -13.78
N ARG A 405 23.12 0.68 -14.63
CA ARG A 405 22.72 0.70 -16.05
C ARG A 405 21.60 -0.28 -16.30
N THR A 406 20.79 -0.01 -17.30
CA THR A 406 19.83 -0.97 -17.84
C THR A 406 20.56 -2.14 -18.47
N TYR A 407 19.96 -3.33 -18.41
CA TYR A 407 20.46 -4.51 -19.11
C TYR A 407 20.42 -4.32 -20.63
N GLU A 408 19.35 -3.66 -21.11
CA GLU A 408 19.19 -3.31 -22.50
C GLU A 408 20.21 -2.26 -22.96
N ASP A 409 20.65 -2.39 -24.20
CA ASP A 409 21.81 -1.70 -24.77
C ASP A 409 21.51 -0.79 -25.97
N ASN A 410 20.23 -0.59 -26.29
CA ASN A 410 19.82 0.22 -27.43
C ASN A 410 18.57 1.07 -27.15
N PRO A 411 18.73 2.23 -26.48
CA PRO A 411 19.97 2.70 -25.82
C PRO A 411 20.15 2.08 -24.42
N THR A 412 21.37 2.10 -23.87
CA THR A 412 21.54 1.89 -22.42
C THR A 412 21.16 3.17 -21.66
N PHE A 413 20.38 3.04 -20.59
CA PHE A 413 20.15 4.14 -19.64
C PHE A 413 20.95 3.92 -18.36
N ALA A 414 21.56 4.98 -17.85
CA ALA A 414 22.08 5.02 -16.49
C ALA A 414 21.06 5.66 -15.54
N VAL A 415 21.02 5.14 -14.31
CA VAL A 415 20.33 5.70 -13.16
C VAL A 415 21.40 6.12 -12.15
N ASP A 416 21.69 7.41 -12.08
CA ASP A 416 22.68 7.98 -11.18
C ASP A 416 22.04 8.29 -9.82
N LEU A 417 22.67 7.82 -8.75
CA LEU A 417 22.25 8.06 -7.37
C LEU A 417 23.26 8.96 -6.68
N THR A 418 22.79 10.02 -6.03
CA THR A 418 23.66 10.97 -5.33
C THR A 418 23.12 11.35 -3.96
N LYS A 419 23.96 11.23 -2.93
CA LYS A 419 23.73 11.79 -1.60
C LYS A 419 24.00 13.30 -1.65
N LYS A 420 22.95 14.10 -1.58
CA LYS A 420 23.04 15.57 -1.51
C LYS A 420 22.64 16.07 -0.11
N ASP A 421 22.77 17.37 0.10
CA ASP A 421 22.32 18.01 1.35
C ASP A 421 20.85 17.64 1.64
N GLY A 422 20.59 17.21 2.88
CA GLY A 422 19.28 16.73 3.31
C GLY A 422 19.12 15.21 3.28
N TYR A 423 19.97 14.48 2.56
CA TYR A 423 19.95 13.02 2.55
C TYR A 423 20.12 12.43 3.96
N GLN A 424 19.27 11.47 4.30
CA GLN A 424 19.38 10.69 5.53
C GLN A 424 19.31 9.20 5.23
N ILE A 425 20.02 8.41 6.03
CA ILE A 425 19.99 6.95 6.04
C ILE A 425 19.67 6.50 7.46
N LEU A 426 18.75 5.56 7.60
CA LEU A 426 18.12 5.20 8.87
C LEU A 426 18.16 3.69 9.06
N ALA A 427 18.30 3.27 10.31
CA ALA A 427 18.34 1.86 10.69
C ALA A 427 17.57 1.60 11.98
N THR A 428 17.08 0.38 12.14
CA THR A 428 16.51 -0.13 13.41
C THR A 428 17.58 -0.72 14.33
N ASP A 429 18.76 -1.01 13.78
CA ASP A 429 19.95 -1.44 14.52
C ASP A 429 21.22 -0.80 13.92
N ASN A 430 22.41 -1.20 14.40
CA ASN A 430 23.68 -0.68 13.88
C ASN A 430 24.31 -1.60 12.81
N ARG A 431 23.53 -2.48 12.18
CA ARG A 431 24.05 -3.46 11.22
C ARG A 431 23.67 -3.12 9.78
N HIS A 432 22.41 -2.79 9.56
CA HIS A 432 21.91 -2.52 8.21
C HIS A 432 20.97 -1.33 8.18
N ALA A 433 21.12 -0.51 7.16
CA ALA A 433 20.16 0.52 6.84
C ALA A 433 18.87 -0.11 6.30
N VAL A 434 17.74 0.50 6.67
CA VAL A 434 16.41 0.01 6.27
C VAL A 434 15.57 1.09 5.59
N SER A 435 15.92 2.37 5.75
CA SER A 435 15.17 3.48 5.15
C SER A 435 16.11 4.62 4.80
N PHE A 436 15.76 5.40 3.80
CA PHE A 436 16.48 6.62 3.46
C PHE A 436 15.53 7.71 2.99
N THR A 437 15.98 8.96 3.08
CA THR A 437 15.24 10.13 2.58
C THR A 437 16.11 10.96 1.65
N ASP A 438 15.46 11.61 0.69
CA ASP A 438 16.04 12.64 -0.18
C ASP A 438 17.28 12.20 -1.00
N LEU A 439 17.35 10.92 -1.39
CA LEU A 439 18.35 10.47 -2.36
C LEU A 439 18.05 11.10 -3.73
N THR A 440 19.04 11.73 -4.35
CA THR A 440 18.83 12.28 -5.70
C THR A 440 18.99 11.19 -6.76
N VAL A 441 18.02 11.13 -7.68
CA VAL A 441 17.99 10.21 -8.82
C VAL A 441 17.97 11.01 -10.11
N ASP A 442 18.93 10.71 -10.99
CA ASP A 442 18.98 11.21 -12.37
C ASP A 442 18.93 9.99 -13.32
N ILE A 443 18.22 10.11 -14.44
CA ILE A 443 18.12 9.05 -15.47
C ILE A 443 18.49 9.66 -16.81
N SER A 444 19.45 9.06 -17.51
CA SER A 444 19.89 9.52 -18.83
C SER A 444 20.54 8.41 -19.65
N ALA A 445 20.60 8.56 -20.98
CA ALA A 445 21.33 7.60 -21.83
C ALA A 445 22.84 7.64 -21.53
N SER A 446 23.44 6.45 -21.38
CA SER A 446 24.86 6.25 -21.03
C SER A 446 25.74 5.91 -22.21
#